data_AF-A0A958LJQ6-F1
#
_entry.id   AF-A0A958LJQ6-F1
#
_cell.length_a   1.000
_cell.length_b   1.000
_cell.length_c   1.000
_cell.angle_alpha   90.00
_cell.angle_beta   90.00
_cell.angle_gamma   90.00
#
_symmetry.space_group_name_H-M   'P 1'
#
loop_
_entity.id
_entity.type
_entity.pdbx_description
1 polymer ?
#
loop_
_entity_poly.entity_id
_entity_poly.type
_entity_poly.pdbx_seq_one_letter_code
_entity_poly.pdbx_strand_id
1 'polypeptide(L)'
;MELKTSNAAAVVAVSDNAAQPKSGPIRVNAKTKEKIEKLLEKANAKPFGRKIKASHLLEMSLSLVKIEQIKLLQEQSLSNSDRLEMLIKNTSEGDPNLTKDDVIGLLLEGGLKARQSAKKQTKRESESLNKFPKINKNSQIKM
;
A
#
# COMPACT_ATOMS: atom_id res chain seq x y z
N MET A 1 66.18 -54.45 3.74
CA MET A 1 64.74 -54.62 3.48
C MET A 1 64.01 -54.17 4.74
N GLU A 2 63.51 -52.94 4.75
CA GLU A 2 62.62 -52.46 5.81
C GLU A 2 61.36 -51.91 5.16
N LEU A 3 60.23 -52.49 5.52
CA LEU A 3 58.90 -52.10 5.10
C LEU A 3 58.46 -50.90 5.95
N LYS A 4 58.14 -49.77 5.31
CA LYS A 4 57.38 -48.69 5.95
C LYS A 4 56.02 -48.59 5.30
N THR A 5 55.04 -49.21 5.96
CA THR A 5 53.61 -48.96 5.76
C THR A 5 53.26 -47.60 6.34
N SER A 6 52.93 -46.62 5.49
CA SER A 6 52.29 -45.37 5.91
C SER A 6 50.78 -45.53 5.79
N ASN A 7 50.11 -45.69 6.93
CA ASN A 7 48.67 -45.54 7.07
C ASN A 7 48.28 -44.09 6.78
N ALA A 8 47.83 -43.82 5.56
CA ALA A 8 47.07 -42.61 5.22
C ALA A 8 45.63 -42.80 5.68
N ALA A 9 45.41 -42.70 7.00
CA ALA A 9 44.08 -42.57 7.58
C ALA A 9 43.52 -41.20 7.19
N ALA A 10 42.81 -41.16 6.07
CA ALA A 10 41.94 -40.05 5.70
C ALA A 10 40.78 -39.98 6.70
N VAL A 11 41.02 -39.30 7.83
CA VAL A 11 39.94 -38.80 8.68
C VAL A 11 39.28 -37.65 7.90
N VAL A 12 38.28 -38.01 7.10
CA VAL A 12 37.38 -37.06 6.46
C VAL A 12 36.61 -36.37 7.57
N ALA A 13 37.11 -35.20 7.96
CA ALA A 13 36.38 -34.25 8.76
C ALA A 13 35.12 -33.85 7.97
N VAL A 14 33.99 -34.44 8.34
CA VAL A 14 32.66 -33.96 7.96
C VAL A 14 32.50 -32.60 8.62
N SER A 15 32.84 -31.54 7.89
CA SER A 15 32.53 -30.17 8.31
C SER A 15 31.05 -29.94 8.02
N ASP A 16 30.21 -30.20 9.02
CA ASP A 16 28.84 -29.70 9.06
C ASP A 16 28.90 -28.17 9.19
N ASN A 17 29.13 -27.51 8.06
CA ASN A 17 29.10 -26.06 7.96
C ASN A 17 27.62 -25.65 7.91
N ALA A 18 26.93 -25.74 9.05
CA ALA A 18 25.60 -25.23 9.26
C ALA A 18 25.65 -23.71 9.01
N ALA A 19 25.30 -23.32 7.78
CA ALA A 19 25.31 -21.94 7.34
C ALA A 19 24.49 -21.08 8.31
N GLN A 20 25.19 -20.24 9.09
CA GLN A 20 24.55 -19.29 9.99
C GLN A 20 23.53 -18.46 9.20
N PRO A 21 22.29 -18.30 9.68
CA PRO A 21 21.30 -17.53 8.97
C PRO A 21 21.77 -16.09 8.88
N LYS A 22 22.15 -15.66 7.67
CA LYS A 22 22.58 -14.28 7.40
C LYS A 22 21.37 -13.36 7.59
N SER A 23 21.24 -12.75 8.77
CA SER A 23 20.20 -11.76 9.04
C SER A 23 20.72 -10.35 8.81
N GLY A 24 20.06 -9.59 7.92
CA GLY A 24 20.31 -8.16 7.71
C GLY A 24 19.26 -7.28 8.40
N PRO A 25 19.61 -6.07 8.86
CA PRO A 25 18.65 -5.14 9.46
C PRO A 25 17.73 -4.52 8.40
N ILE A 26 16.42 -4.66 8.57
CA ILE A 26 15.42 -3.97 7.74
C ILE A 26 15.07 -2.63 8.41
N ARG A 27 15.34 -1.52 7.72
CA ARG A 27 14.96 -0.18 8.18
C ARG A 27 13.53 0.11 7.72
N VAL A 28 12.67 0.46 8.66
CA VAL A 28 11.26 0.80 8.40
C VAL A 28 10.92 2.19 8.93
N ASN A 29 9.94 2.84 8.31
CA ASN A 29 9.43 4.12 8.76
C ASN A 29 8.78 4.01 10.15
N ALA A 30 8.81 5.09 10.94
CA ALA A 30 8.26 5.10 12.30
C ALA A 30 6.77 4.68 12.36
N LYS A 31 5.96 5.16 11.41
CA LYS A 31 4.54 4.77 11.30
C LYS A 31 4.35 3.26 11.07
N THR A 32 5.25 2.63 10.32
CA THR A 32 5.20 1.19 10.05
C THR A 32 5.65 0.40 11.28
N LYS A 33 6.68 0.87 11.99
CA LYS A 33 7.13 0.28 13.26
C LYS A 33 6.00 0.22 14.28
N GLU A 34 5.30 1.33 14.49
CA GLU A 34 4.18 1.41 15.44
C GLU A 34 3.05 0.42 15.09
N LYS A 35 2.74 0.26 13.79
CA LYS A 35 1.76 -0.75 13.33
C LYS A 35 2.20 -2.18 13.65
N ILE A 36 3.48 -2.49 13.46
CA ILE A 36 4.04 -3.81 13.79
C ILE A 36 3.94 -4.07 15.30
N GLU A 37 4.29 -3.09 16.13
CA GLU A 37 4.23 -3.19 17.59
C GLU A 37 2.79 -3.45 18.07
N LYS A 38 1.80 -2.67 17.57
CA LYS A 38 0.37 -2.88 17.89
C LYS A 38 -0.13 -4.28 17.48
N LEU A 39 0.31 -4.78 16.33
CA LEU A 39 -0.06 -6.13 15.89
C LEU A 39 0.61 -7.22 16.73
N LEU A 40 1.86 -7.00 17.17
CA LEU A 40 2.57 -7.90 18.08
C LEU A 40 1.91 -7.96 19.46
N GLU A 41 1.46 -6.84 20.00
CA GLU A 41 0.71 -6.81 21.28
C GLU A 41 -0.56 -7.65 21.19
N LYS A 42 -1.35 -7.47 20.11
CA LYS A 42 -2.56 -8.27 19.86
C LYS A 42 -2.25 -9.76 19.70
N ALA A 43 -1.20 -10.09 18.95
CA ALA A 43 -0.81 -11.48 18.73
C ALA A 43 -0.25 -12.14 20.01
N ASN A 44 0.36 -11.36 20.89
CA ASN A 44 0.93 -11.82 22.17
C ASN A 44 -0.04 -11.74 23.36
N ALA A 45 -1.28 -11.30 23.16
CA ALA A 45 -2.32 -11.30 24.19
C ALA A 45 -2.81 -12.72 24.58
N LYS A 46 -2.16 -13.77 24.05
CA LYS A 46 -2.45 -15.17 24.40
C LYS A 46 -2.04 -15.46 25.86
N PRO A 47 -2.86 -16.22 26.61
CA PRO A 47 -2.61 -16.47 28.03
C PRO A 47 -1.42 -17.39 28.28
N PHE A 48 -1.02 -18.21 27.30
CA PHE A 48 0.03 -19.20 27.44
C PHE A 48 0.94 -19.29 26.21
N GLY A 49 2.19 -19.72 26.44
CA GLY A 49 3.17 -20.04 25.40
C GLY A 49 4.22 -18.96 25.13
N ARG A 50 5.13 -19.24 24.18
CA ARG A 50 6.23 -18.33 23.81
C ARG A 50 5.71 -17.09 23.08
N LYS A 51 6.33 -15.94 23.38
CA LYS A 51 6.07 -14.68 22.65
C LYS A 51 6.43 -14.82 21.18
N ILE A 52 5.55 -14.32 20.32
CA ILE A 52 5.73 -14.25 18.87
C ILE A 52 6.71 -13.11 18.59
N LYS A 53 7.77 -13.41 17.83
CA LYS A 53 8.75 -12.43 17.37
C LYS A 53 8.21 -11.69 16.13
N ALA A 54 8.70 -10.47 15.92
CA ALA A 54 8.38 -9.67 14.72
C ALA A 54 8.64 -10.44 13.41
N SER A 55 9.73 -11.21 13.35
CA SER A 55 10.09 -12.00 12.18
C SER A 55 8.99 -12.98 11.76
N HIS A 56 8.39 -13.71 12.71
CA HIS A 56 7.32 -14.69 12.40
C HIS A 56 6.04 -14.00 11.95
N LEU A 57 5.72 -12.84 12.53
CA LEU A 57 4.57 -12.05 12.10
C LEU A 57 4.75 -11.56 10.66
N LEU A 58 5.95 -11.07 10.33
CA LEU A 58 6.27 -10.60 8.98
C LEU A 58 6.25 -11.73 7.96
N GLU A 59 6.82 -12.89 8.30
CA GLU A 59 6.82 -14.08 7.44
C GLU A 59 5.40 -14.55 7.11
N MET A 60 4.53 -14.66 8.12
CA MET A 60 3.11 -14.94 7.92
C MET A 60 2.45 -13.88 7.03
N SER A 61 2.71 -12.60 7.29
CA SER A 61 2.12 -11.50 6.51
C SER A 61 2.53 -11.55 5.06
N LEU A 62 3.82 -11.82 4.78
CA LEU A 62 4.35 -11.94 3.42
C LEU A 62 3.79 -13.16 2.68
N SER A 63 3.53 -14.26 3.40
CA SER A 63 2.91 -15.46 2.80
C SER A 63 1.46 -15.22 2.31
N LEU A 64 0.77 -14.24 2.89
CA LEU A 64 -0.61 -13.88 2.54
C LEU A 64 -0.70 -12.84 1.41
N VAL A 65 0.43 -12.24 1.01
CA VAL A 65 0.45 -11.28 -0.09
C VAL A 65 0.24 -12.01 -1.40
N LYS A 66 -0.90 -11.75 -2.06
CA LYS A 66 -1.18 -12.27 -3.40
C LYS A 66 -0.71 -11.27 -4.45
N ILE A 67 -0.73 -11.73 -5.70
CA ILE A 67 -0.36 -10.95 -6.88
C ILE A 67 -1.22 -9.68 -7.01
N GLU A 68 -2.50 -9.74 -6.61
CA GLU A 68 -3.41 -8.61 -6.64
C GLU A 68 -2.94 -7.44 -5.77
N GLN A 69 -2.47 -7.71 -4.55
CA GLN A 69 -1.96 -6.66 -3.66
C GLN A 69 -0.65 -6.08 -4.19
N ILE A 70 0.17 -6.87 -4.89
CA ILE A 70 1.38 -6.38 -5.56
C ILE A 70 1.01 -5.42 -6.69
N LYS A 71 0.02 -5.77 -7.52
CA LYS A 71 -0.49 -4.89 -8.58
C LYS A 71 -1.04 -3.59 -8.00
N LEU A 72 -1.81 -3.66 -6.92
CA LEU A 72 -2.32 -2.46 -6.24
C LEU A 72 -1.17 -1.57 -5.74
N LEU A 73 -0.12 -2.15 -5.15
CA LEU A 73 1.05 -1.40 -4.71
C LEU A 73 1.77 -0.74 -5.89
N GLN A 74 1.89 -1.44 -7.02
CA GLN A 74 2.46 -0.88 -8.25
C GLN A 74 1.62 0.31 -8.73
N GLU A 75 0.30 0.18 -8.83
CA GLU A 75 -0.62 1.25 -9.22
C GLU A 75 -0.58 2.46 -8.28
N GLN A 76 -0.46 2.22 -6.98
CA GLN A 76 -0.32 3.28 -5.98
C GLN A 76 1.03 4.00 -6.06
N SER A 77 2.08 3.29 -6.49
CA SER A 77 3.41 3.86 -6.68
C SER A 77 3.56 4.68 -7.96
N LEU A 78 2.68 4.45 -8.96
CA LEU A 78 2.69 5.21 -10.21
C LEU A 78 2.44 6.70 -9.93
N SER A 79 3.35 7.54 -10.41
CA SER A 79 3.17 8.98 -10.38
C SER A 79 2.05 9.40 -11.35
N ASN A 80 1.57 10.64 -11.21
CA ASN A 80 0.55 11.15 -12.13
C ASN A 80 1.07 11.23 -13.58
N SER A 81 2.37 11.49 -13.79
CA SER A 81 2.97 11.43 -15.13
C SER A 81 2.96 10.00 -15.68
N ASP A 82 3.31 9.00 -14.86
CA ASP A 82 3.31 7.61 -15.30
C ASP A 82 1.91 7.13 -15.67
N ARG A 83 0.89 7.58 -14.91
CA ARG A 83 -0.52 7.29 -15.21
C ARG A 83 -0.97 7.93 -16.52
N LEU A 84 -0.53 9.15 -16.81
CA LEU A 84 -0.83 9.82 -18.09
C LEU A 84 -0.18 9.09 -19.25
N GLU A 85 1.09 8.71 -19.13
CA GLU A 85 1.80 7.95 -20.17
C GLU A 85 1.17 6.58 -20.42
N MET A 86 0.79 5.87 -19.35
CA MET A 86 0.06 4.60 -19.46
C MET A 86 -1.27 4.79 -20.19
N LEU A 87 -2.02 5.84 -19.87
CA LEU A 87 -3.29 6.14 -20.51
C LEU A 87 -3.10 6.45 -22.00
N ILE A 88 -2.12 7.30 -22.34
CA ILE A 88 -1.76 7.64 -23.73
C ILE A 88 -1.39 6.39 -24.51
N LYS A 89 -0.59 5.50 -23.90
CA LYS A 89 -0.18 4.25 -24.54
C LYS A 89 -1.38 3.35 -24.81
N ASN A 90 -2.22 3.11 -23.80
CA ASN A 90 -3.42 2.29 -23.93
C ASN A 90 -4.40 2.83 -24.99
N THR A 91 -4.55 4.16 -25.09
CA THR A 91 -5.41 4.79 -26.11
C THR A 91 -4.80 4.71 -27.51
N SER A 92 -3.48 4.83 -27.63
CA SER A 92 -2.79 4.72 -28.93
C SER A 92 -2.77 3.28 -29.49
N GLU A 93 -2.83 2.28 -28.60
CA GLU A 93 -2.97 0.87 -28.98
C GLU A 93 -4.37 0.56 -29.52
N GLY A 94 -5.40 1.27 -29.04
CA GLY A 94 -6.78 1.14 -29.53
C GLY A 94 -7.03 1.92 -30.82
N ASP A 95 -6.53 3.16 -30.89
CA ASP A 95 -6.74 4.06 -32.02
C ASP A 95 -5.39 4.68 -32.48
N PRO A 96 -4.79 4.19 -33.58
CA PRO A 96 -3.46 4.62 -34.02
C PRO A 96 -3.40 6.06 -34.54
N ASN A 97 -4.57 6.69 -34.78
CA ASN A 97 -4.67 8.06 -35.28
C ASN A 97 -4.73 9.11 -34.16
N LEU A 98 -4.82 8.69 -32.89
CA LEU A 98 -4.85 9.62 -31.76
C LEU A 98 -3.43 10.01 -31.36
N THR A 99 -3.13 11.30 -31.47
CA THR A 99 -1.87 11.87 -31.03
C THR A 99 -1.88 12.09 -29.51
N LYS A 100 -0.71 12.20 -28.89
CA LYS A 100 -0.58 12.49 -27.45
C LYS A 100 -1.36 13.76 -27.05
N ASP A 101 -1.29 14.79 -27.87
CA ASP A 101 -1.99 16.06 -27.62
C ASP A 101 -3.50 15.92 -27.70
N ASP A 102 -4.02 15.04 -28.57
CA ASP A 102 -5.45 14.77 -28.70
C ASP A 102 -5.99 14.07 -27.44
N VAL A 103 -5.24 13.09 -26.92
CA VAL A 103 -5.58 12.38 -25.67
C VAL A 103 -5.59 13.34 -24.48
N ILE A 104 -4.60 14.24 -24.41
CA ILE A 104 -4.53 15.26 -23.36
C ILE A 104 -5.69 16.25 -23.51
N GLY A 105 -6.01 16.68 -24.74
CA GLY A 105 -7.13 17.56 -25.04
C GLY A 105 -8.47 17.00 -24.57
N LEU A 106 -8.75 15.73 -24.88
CA LEU A 106 -9.95 15.01 -24.43
C LEU A 106 -10.02 14.90 -22.90
N LEU A 107 -8.89 14.62 -22.25
CA LEU A 107 -8.81 14.52 -20.79
C LEU A 107 -9.08 15.87 -20.12
N LEU A 108 -8.54 16.96 -20.66
CA LEU A 108 -8.75 18.31 -20.17
C LEU A 108 -10.22 18.75 -20.34
N GLU A 109 -10.82 18.46 -21.49
CA GLU A 109 -12.22 18.78 -21.73
C GLU A 109 -13.16 18.05 -20.75
N GLY A 110 -12.92 16.76 -20.53
CA GLY A 110 -13.68 15.96 -19.55
C GLY A 110 -13.47 16.44 -18.10
N GLY A 111 -12.22 16.71 -17.72
CA GLY A 111 -11.88 17.17 -16.37
C GLY A 111 -12.45 18.55 -16.03
N LEU A 112 -12.46 19.48 -17.00
CA LEU A 112 -13.03 20.81 -16.82
C LEU A 112 -14.55 20.77 -16.66
N LYS A 113 -15.25 19.94 -17.44
CA LYS A 113 -16.71 19.74 -17.33
C LYS A 113 -17.10 19.16 -15.97
N ALA A 114 -16.36 18.15 -15.48
CA ALA A 114 -16.60 17.53 -14.19
C ALA A 114 -16.39 18.50 -12.99
N ARG A 115 -15.39 19.39 -13.08
CA ARG A 115 -15.14 20.38 -12.02
C ARG A 115 -16.19 21.50 -11.99
N GLN A 116 -16.72 21.88 -13.15
CA GLN A 116 -17.75 22.93 -13.27
C GLN A 116 -19.12 22.46 -12.76
N SER A 117 -19.49 21.20 -12.99
CA SER A 117 -20.73 20.63 -12.45
C SER A 117 -20.71 20.51 -10.93
N ALA A 118 -19.57 20.12 -10.33
CA ALA A 118 -19.41 20.05 -8.88
C ALA A 118 -19.54 21.41 -8.18
N LYS A 119 -19.01 22.50 -8.76
CA LYS A 119 -19.19 23.86 -8.23
C LYS A 119 -20.63 24.38 -8.31
N LYS A 120 -21.43 23.82 -9.21
CA LYS A 120 -22.84 24.21 -9.39
C LYS A 120 -23.76 23.53 -8.37
N GLN A 121 -23.38 22.36 -7.86
CA GLN A 121 -24.11 21.63 -6.82
C GLN A 121 -23.88 22.22 -5.43
N THR A 122 -22.63 22.56 -5.07
CA THR A 122 -22.31 23.16 -3.76
C THR A 122 -22.95 24.53 -3.57
N LYS A 123 -23.11 25.33 -4.64
CA LYS A 123 -23.88 26.58 -4.59
C LYS A 123 -25.36 26.36 -4.31
N ARG A 124 -25.99 25.36 -4.94
CA ARG A 124 -27.41 25.02 -4.73
C ARG A 124 -27.69 24.51 -3.33
N GLU A 125 -26.78 23.75 -2.72
CA GLU A 125 -26.89 23.29 -1.33
C GLU A 125 -26.80 24.47 -0.35
N SER A 126 -25.86 25.41 -0.57
CA SER A 126 -25.74 26.61 0.28
C SER A 126 -26.94 27.58 0.18
N GLU A 127 -27.62 27.61 -0.98
CA GLU A 127 -28.84 28.42 -1.18
C GLU A 127 -30.08 27.77 -0.52
N SER A 128 -30.10 26.45 -0.35
CA SER A 128 -31.19 25.73 0.30
C SER A 128 -31.20 25.83 1.84
N LEU A 129 -30.04 26.05 2.46
CA LEU A 129 -29.90 26.23 3.92
C LEU A 129 -30.32 27.63 4.42
N ASN A 130 -30.42 28.62 3.53
CA ASN A 130 -30.86 29.99 3.87
C ASN A 130 -32.38 30.20 3.74
N LYS A 131 -33.15 29.14 3.50
CA LYS A 131 -34.61 29.20 3.30
C LYS A 131 -35.40 28.62 4.48
N PHE A 132 -34.90 28.74 5.71
CA PHE A 132 -35.72 28.51 6.90
C PHE A 132 -36.47 29.79 7.29
N PRO A 133 -37.80 29.76 7.43
CA PRO A 133 -38.54 30.92 7.91
C PRO A 133 -38.12 31.24 9.35
N LYS A 134 -37.74 32.50 9.61
CA LYS A 134 -37.40 32.98 10.95
C LYS A 134 -38.63 32.85 11.83
N ILE A 135 -38.57 31.96 12.83
CA ILE A 135 -39.63 31.80 13.83
C ILE A 135 -39.73 33.11 14.62
N ASN A 136 -40.86 33.80 14.49
CA ASN A 136 -41.15 35.03 15.23
C ASN A 136 -41.35 34.69 16.72
N LYS A 137 -40.44 35.15 17.57
CA LYS A 137 -40.43 34.87 19.02
C LYS A 137 -41.38 35.77 19.84
N ASN A 138 -42.32 36.50 19.23
CA ASN A 138 -43.24 37.38 19.95
C ASN A 138 -44.70 36.87 19.95
N SER A 139 -44.93 35.62 20.38
CA SER A 139 -46.24 35.25 20.95
C SER A 139 -46.11 35.23 22.47
N GLN A 140 -46.34 36.40 23.08
CA GLN A 140 -46.51 36.49 24.52
C GLN A 140 -47.76 35.70 24.91
N ILE A 141 -47.55 34.69 25.75
CA ILE A 141 -48.57 34.03 26.55
C ILE A 141 -49.10 35.08 27.53
N LYS A 142 -50.37 35.47 27.39
CA LYS A 142 -51.13 36.11 28.47
C LYS A 142 -52.14 35.09 28.98
N MET A 143 -51.92 34.65 30.22
CA MET A 143 -52.97 34.09 31.08
C MET A 143 -53.95 35.19 31.49
#